data_AF-A0A3N0BTP1-F1
#
_entry.id   AF-A0A3N0BTP1-F1
#
_cell.length_a   1.000
_cell.length_b   1.000
_cell.length_c   1.000
_cell.angle_alpha   90.00
_cell.angle_beta   90.00
_cell.angle_gamma   90.00
#
_symmetry.space_group_name_H-M   'P 1'
#
loop_
_entity.id
_entity.type
_entity.pdbx_description
1 polymer ?
#
loop_
_entity_poly.entity_id
_entity_poly.type
_entity_poly.pdbx_seq_one_letter_code
_entity_poly.pdbx_strand_id
1 'polypeptide(L)' 'MKKKLTFAFIMAIFTTGIVTFAAISVNLGFSENFLEVWLKSWGLSYLVAIPAILIIAPKVQAFVDYLFEGENKN' A
#
# COMPACT_ATOMS: atom_id res chain seq x y z
N MET A 1 11.68 -17.81 -2.48
CA MET A 1 10.75 -17.19 -1.51
C MET A 1 11.34 -15.97 -0.81
N LYS A 2 12.53 -16.06 -0.17
CA LYS A 2 13.19 -14.93 0.52
C LYS A 2 13.28 -13.64 -0.31
N LYS A 3 13.76 -13.70 -1.56
CA LYS A 3 13.88 -12.52 -2.46
C LYS A 3 12.54 -11.81 -2.74
N LYS A 4 11.46 -12.55 -2.98
CA LYS A 4 10.13 -11.97 -3.26
C LYS A 4 9.57 -11.25 -2.03
N LEU A 5 9.78 -11.82 -0.85
CA LEU A 5 9.34 -11.24 0.41
C LEU A 5 10.15 -9.96 0.74
N THR A 6 11.47 -9.99 0.59
CA THR A 6 12.32 -8.80 0.74
C THR A 6 11.93 -7.70 -0.24
N PHE A 7 11.69 -8.04 -1.50
CA PHE A 7 11.21 -7.10 -2.51
C PHE A 7 9.87 -6.48 -2.09
N ALA A 8 8.89 -7.29 -1.67
CA ALA A 8 7.59 -6.80 -1.23
C ALA A 8 7.68 -5.84 -0.04
N PHE A 9 8.51 -6.14 0.96
CA PHE A 9 8.72 -5.24 2.10
C PHE A 9 9.36 -3.92 1.68
N ILE A 10 10.43 -3.96 0.87
CA ILE A 10 11.08 -2.74 0.38
C ILE A 10 10.12 -1.91 -0.46
N MET A 11 9.35 -2.54 -1.35
CA MET A 11 8.34 -1.85 -2.15
C MET A 11 7.23 -1.23 -1.29
N ALA A 12 6.80 -1.91 -0.23
CA ALA A 12 5.81 -1.37 0.71
C ALA A 12 6.33 -0.10 1.42
N ILE A 13 7.63 -0.04 1.76
CA ILE A 13 8.26 1.17 2.32
C ILE A 13 8.14 2.35 1.35
N PHE A 14 8.53 2.15 0.09
CA PHE A 14 8.48 3.22 -0.92
C PHE A 14 7.06 3.64 -1.29
N THR A 15 6.18 2.68 -1.54
CA THR A 15 4.79 2.96 -1.94
C THR A 15 4.03 3.70 -0.85
N THR A 16 4.09 3.24 0.40
CA THR A 16 3.45 3.96 1.51
C THR A 16 4.08 5.33 1.76
N GLY A 17 5.41 5.46 1.60
CA GLY A 17 6.11 6.73 1.75
C GLY A 17 5.67 7.76 0.72
N ILE A 18 5.64 7.38 -0.56
CA ILE A 18 5.23 8.26 -1.67
C ILE A 18 3.75 8.65 -1.53
N VAL A 19 2.87 7.70 -1.25
CA VAL A 19 1.42 7.96 -1.13
C VAL A 19 1.14 8.89 0.05
N THR A 20 1.72 8.62 1.23
CA THR A 20 1.52 9.49 2.40
C THR A 20 2.16 10.86 2.23
N PHE A 21 3.33 10.94 1.58
CA PHE A 21 3.97 12.21 1.27
C PHE A 21 3.07 13.06 0.37
N ALA A 22 2.59 12.50 -0.74
CA ALA A 22 1.71 13.19 -1.67
C ALA A 22 0.38 13.60 -1.01
N ALA A 23 -0.22 12.71 -0.20
CA ALA A 23 -1.45 13.03 0.51
C ALA A 23 -1.26 14.20 1.47
N ILE A 24 -0.20 14.19 2.29
CA ILE A 24 0.03 15.23 3.29
C ILE A 24 0.48 16.53 2.63
N SER A 25 1.27 16.48 1.56
CA SER A 25 1.71 17.69 0.84
C SER A 25 0.55 18.42 0.20
N VAL A 26 -0.44 17.69 -0.33
CA VAL A 26 -1.65 18.28 -0.92
C VAL A 26 -2.62 18.79 0.14
N ASN A 27 -2.81 18.05 1.25
CA ASN A 27 -3.84 18.39 2.24
C ASN A 27 -3.38 19.38 3.32
N LEU A 28 -2.14 19.26 3.80
CA LEU A 28 -1.57 20.12 4.86
C LEU A 28 -0.59 21.17 4.32
N GLY A 29 -0.05 20.97 3.11
CA GLY A 29 1.06 21.77 2.61
C GLY A 29 2.35 21.57 3.39
N PHE A 30 3.41 22.28 3.00
CA PHE A 30 4.73 22.24 3.64
C PHE A 30 4.79 23.20 4.83
N SER A 31 4.12 22.85 5.93
CA SER A 31 4.21 23.56 7.22
C SER A 31 5.42 23.09 8.05
N GLU A 32 5.74 23.78 9.15
CA GLU A 32 6.83 23.41 10.07
C GLU A 32 6.68 21.98 10.62
N ASN A 33 5.43 21.52 10.79
CA ASN A 33 5.11 20.18 11.30
C ASN A 33 5.00 19.11 10.19
N PHE A 34 5.22 19.48 8.92
CA PHE A 34 5.00 18.59 7.77
C PHE A 34 5.78 17.27 7.91
N LEU A 35 7.09 17.36 8.20
CA LEU A 35 7.94 16.17 8.31
C LEU A 35 7.52 15.27 9.48
N GLU A 36 7.10 15.84 10.61
CA GLU A 36 6.66 15.06 11.76
C GLU A 36 5.36 14.31 11.44
N VAL A 37 4.38 15.01 10.86
CA VAL A 37 3.09 14.43 10.48
C VAL A 37 3.28 13.37 9.38
N TRP A 38 4.16 13.63 8.43
CA TRP A 38 4.48 12.69 7.36
C TRP A 38 5.16 11.43 7.90
N LEU A 39 6.21 11.54 8.70
CA LEU A 39 6.89 10.36 9.25
C LEU A 39 5.98 9.50 10.14
N LYS A 40 5.13 10.14 10.97
CA LYS A 40 4.11 9.43 11.77
C LYS A 40 3.11 8.69 10.89
N SER A 41 2.58 9.36 9.87
CA SER A 41 1.59 8.78 8.95
C SER A 41 2.19 7.68 8.08
N TRP A 42 3.42 7.86 7.62
CA TRP A 42 4.16 6.87 6.84
C TRP A 42 4.42 5.60 7.64
N GLY A 43 4.94 5.72 8.87
CA GLY A 43 5.20 4.57 9.75
C GLY A 43 3.92 3.79 10.06
N LEU A 44 2.83 4.49 10.39
CA LEU A 44 1.54 3.86 10.63
C LEU A 44 1.00 3.16 9.37
N SER A 45 1.07 3.84 8.21
CA SER A 45 0.59 3.29 6.94
C SER A 45 1.36 2.03 6.54
N TYR A 46 2.69 2.01 6.73
CA TYR A 46 3.51 0.82 6.47
C TYR A 46 3.12 -0.37 7.35
N LEU A 47 2.95 -0.13 8.66
CA LEU A 47 2.54 -1.17 9.62
C LEU A 47 1.13 -1.72 9.34
N VAL A 48 0.21 -0.88 8.87
CA VAL A 48 -1.16 -1.29 8.53
C VAL A 48 -1.23 -1.95 7.15
N ALA A 49 -0.42 -1.52 6.19
CA ALA A 49 -0.43 -2.05 4.82
C ALA A 49 -0.06 -3.54 4.77
N ILE A 50 0.90 -3.99 5.57
CA ILE A 50 1.33 -5.39 5.60
C ILE A 50 0.18 -6.36 5.95
N PRO A 51 -0.49 -6.25 7.12
CA PRO A 51 -1.60 -7.13 7.46
C PRO A 51 -2.80 -6.94 6.53
N ALA A 52 -3.06 -5.70 6.06
CA ALA A 52 -4.10 -5.44 5.08
C ALA A 52 -3.86 -6.23 3.78
N ILE A 53 -2.65 -6.18 3.22
CA ILE A 53 -2.30 -6.95 2.02
C ILE A 53 -2.45 -8.44 2.27
N LEU A 54 -1.96 -8.97 3.40
CA LEU A 54 -2.04 -10.41 3.70
C LEU A 54 -3.49 -10.91 3.80
N ILE A 55 -4.40 -10.10 4.33
CA ILE A 55 -5.81 -10.47 4.52
C ILE A 55 -6.65 -10.18 3.25
N ILE A 56 -6.40 -9.05 2.60
CA ILE A 56 -7.23 -8.53 1.49
C ILE A 56 -6.78 -9.12 0.15
N ALA A 57 -5.48 -9.33 -0.08
CA ALA A 57 -4.97 -9.86 -1.36
C ALA A 57 -5.66 -11.15 -1.82
N PRO A 58 -5.85 -12.20 -0.99
CA PRO A 58 -6.53 -13.42 -1.44
C PRO A 58 -8.01 -13.17 -1.80
N LYS A 59 -8.69 -12.26 -1.09
CA LYS A 59 -10.08 -11.90 -1.37
C LYS A 59 -10.20 -11.14 -2.70
N VAL A 60 -9.29 -10.19 -2.93
CA VAL A 60 -9.23 -9.44 -4.18
C VAL A 60 -8.88 -10.37 -5.33
N GLN A 61 -7.94 -11.30 -5.15
CA GLN A 61 -7.61 -12.29 -6.18
C GLN A 61 -8.83 -13.14 -6.55
N ALA A 62 -9.55 -13.69 -5.56
CA ALA A 62 -10.76 -14.47 -5.80
C ALA A 62 -11.86 -13.66 -6.52
N PHE A 63 -11.99 -12.38 -6.19
CA PHE A 63 -12.94 -11.48 -6.86
C PHE A 63 -12.53 -11.18 -8.30
N VAL A 64 -11.25 -10.91 -8.55
CA VAL A 64 -10.70 -10.72 -9.90
C VAL A 64 -10.89 -11.98 -10.73
N ASP A 65 -10.56 -13.14 -10.19
CA ASP A 65 -10.74 -14.42 -10.87
C ASP A 65 -12.22 -14.63 -11.24
N TYR A 66 -13.15 -14.37 -10.32
CA TYR A 66 -14.59 -14.42 -10.59
C TYR A 66 -15.04 -13.48 -11.73
N LEU A 67 -14.49 -12.27 -11.81
CA LEU A 67 -14.83 -11.32 -12.88
C LEU A 67 -14.35 -11.78 -14.26
N PHE A 68 -13.19 -12.42 -14.34
CA PHE A 68 -12.58 -12.85 -15.61
C PHE A 68 -12.88 -14.32 -15.98
N GLU A 69 -13.39 -15.13 -15.06
CA GLU A 69 -13.80 -16.52 -15.32
C GLU A 69 -15.01 -16.60 -16.29
N GLY A 70 -15.75 -15.50 -16.46
CA GLY A 70 -16.80 -15.35 -17.48
C GLY A 70 -16.28 -15.07 -18.91
N GLU A 71 -15.05 -14.58 -19.09
CA GLU A 71 -14.49 -14.28 -20.43
C GLU A 71 -13.91 -15.52 -21.14
N ASN A 72 -13.40 -16.52 -20.40
CA ASN A 72 -12.81 -17.73 -20.97
C ASN A 72 -13.81 -18.79 -21.45
N LYS A 73 -15.12 -18.47 -21.45
CA LYS A 73 -16.20 -19.38 -21.90
C LYS A 73 -16.82 -19.00 -23.25
N ASN A 74 -16.32 -17.97 -23.93
CA ASN A 74 -16.79 -17.55 -25.26
C ASN A 74 -15.76 -17.87 -26.35
#